data_AF-A0A8U0HT46-F1
#
_entry.id   AF-A0A8U0HT46-F1
#
_cell.length_a   1.000
_cell.length_b   1.000
_cell.length_c   1.000
_cell.angle_alpha   90.00
_cell.angle_beta   90.00
_cell.angle_gamma   90.00
#
_symmetry.space_group_name_H-M   'P 1'
#
loop_
_entity.id
_entity.type
_entity.pdbx_description
1 polymer ?
#
loop_
_entity_poly.entity_id
_entity_poly.type
_entity_poly.pdbx_seq_one_letter_code
_entity_poly.pdbx_strand_id
1 'polypeptide(L)'
;MTLSGSILRDSHLDVELDVPRSVEEMLLPNVYVGLEIDLLSPGDGIVTDRHHASADRYEADDPMNQIEGQISPFTLSGWLRHGCEQVVQVAGATACHPGEPDADYMRAETYERDLESGYHEKGACLNEHGDGCVVYDLFGGFGDQPGKLLRRPVSFSPIRRNVDVLKGEAEAHYRQVSNQVRSRNEEDGGEPLRQADRDVLGNVEGTWKLTLRELKPEFVGLLLEAVSFLDAHSDEFEFQLGGARNFGAGIANVWVINPLYSDREVRRVFDRAKATTSAMEEKDEVWRSECRPEFVRALQARVAARDGDVPMPDGVSGGGSA
;
A
#
# COMPACT_ATOMS: atom_id res chain seq x y z
N MET A 1 -5.36 36.41 19.89
CA MET A 1 -5.13 36.46 18.43
C MET A 1 -3.98 35.52 18.12
N THR A 2 -4.16 34.75 17.04
CA THR A 2 -3.35 33.63 16.50
C THR A 2 -3.25 32.36 17.37
N LEU A 3 -4.32 31.56 17.30
CA LEU A 3 -4.24 30.10 17.30
C LEU A 3 -4.38 29.67 15.83
N SER A 4 -3.35 29.05 15.26
CA SER A 4 -3.51 28.12 14.13
C SER A 4 -2.31 27.19 14.11
N GLY A 5 -2.53 25.97 14.58
CA GLY A 5 -1.60 24.87 14.40
C GLY A 5 -1.62 24.43 12.94
N SER A 6 -0.44 24.09 12.43
CA SER A 6 -0.35 23.13 11.34
C SER A 6 0.20 21.84 11.95
N ILE A 7 -0.61 20.78 11.94
CA ILE A 7 -0.20 19.42 12.32
C ILE A 7 0.67 18.79 11.20
N LEU A 8 0.71 19.40 10.01
CA LEU A 8 1.56 19.02 8.89
C LEU A 8 2.97 19.58 9.08
N ARG A 9 3.97 18.72 8.92
CA ARG A 9 5.36 19.15 8.77
C ARG A 9 5.70 19.18 7.27
N ASP A 10 5.67 20.37 6.70
CA ASP A 10 6.09 20.68 5.32
C ASP A 10 7.33 21.59 5.29
N SER A 11 7.87 21.99 6.44
CA SER A 11 8.98 22.94 6.58
C SER A 11 10.29 22.55 5.87
N HIS A 12 10.40 21.30 5.41
CA HIS A 12 11.55 20.77 4.68
C HIS A 12 11.31 20.64 3.17
N LEU A 13 10.13 21.03 2.67
CA LEU A 13 9.79 21.07 1.25
C LEU A 13 9.66 22.52 0.77
N ASP A 14 10.04 22.79 -0.48
CA ASP A 14 9.88 24.09 -1.13
C ASP A 14 8.45 24.29 -1.70
N VAL A 15 7.47 23.51 -1.25
CA VAL A 15 6.08 23.62 -1.70
C VAL A 15 5.13 23.81 -0.52
N GLU A 16 4.30 24.84 -0.60
CA GLU A 16 3.16 25.01 0.32
C GLU A 16 2.05 24.04 -0.08
N LEU A 17 1.43 23.40 0.91
CA LEU A 17 0.25 22.56 0.72
C LEU A 17 -1.01 23.44 0.76
N ASP A 18 -1.66 23.64 -0.38
CA ASP A 18 -2.87 24.47 -0.48
C ASP A 18 -4.10 23.60 -0.74
N VAL A 19 -4.74 23.13 0.33
CA VAL A 19 -5.93 22.28 0.26
C VAL A 19 -7.18 23.02 0.76
N PRO A 20 -8.35 22.89 0.10
CA PRO A 20 -9.58 23.63 0.42
C PRO A 20 -10.28 23.16 1.71
N ARG A 21 -9.75 22.11 2.36
CA ARG A 21 -10.25 21.52 3.60
C ARG A 21 -9.10 21.35 4.57
N SER A 22 -9.32 21.67 5.83
CA SER A 22 -8.28 21.53 6.84
C SER A 22 -7.91 20.05 7.01
N VAL A 23 -6.64 19.75 7.25
CA VAL A 23 -6.21 18.37 7.52
C VAL A 23 -6.84 17.79 8.78
N GLU A 24 -7.26 18.65 9.73
CA GLU A 24 -8.01 18.26 10.93
C GLU A 24 -9.41 17.69 10.61
N GLU A 25 -9.98 18.04 9.46
CA GLU A 25 -11.26 17.50 8.97
C GLU A 25 -11.09 16.18 8.20
N MET A 26 -9.85 15.74 7.95
CA MET A 26 -9.56 14.51 7.21
C MET A 26 -9.37 13.32 8.16
N LEU A 27 -9.45 12.10 7.62
CA LEU A 27 -9.13 10.85 8.33
C LEU A 27 -7.64 10.71 8.70
N LEU A 28 -6.79 11.64 8.23
CA LEU A 28 -5.38 11.72 8.54
C LEU A 28 -5.14 11.87 10.05
N PRO A 29 -4.07 11.28 10.61
CA PRO A 29 -2.94 10.63 9.93
C PRO A 29 -3.21 9.17 9.54
N ASN A 30 -4.46 8.69 9.63
CA ASN A 30 -4.81 7.35 9.17
C ASN A 30 -5.13 7.38 7.67
N VAL A 31 -4.46 6.51 6.92
CA VAL A 31 -4.78 6.22 5.53
C VAL A 31 -5.41 4.83 5.51
N TYR A 32 -6.65 4.74 5.05
CA TYR A 32 -7.35 3.47 4.91
C TYR A 32 -7.22 3.01 3.47
N VAL A 33 -6.63 1.84 3.26
CA VAL A 33 -6.58 1.17 1.97
C VAL A 33 -7.75 0.19 1.93
N GLY A 34 -8.70 0.39 1.03
CA GLY A 34 -9.73 -0.60 0.71
C GLY A 34 -9.10 -1.82 0.03
N LEU A 35 -9.56 -3.00 0.39
CA LEU A 35 -9.09 -4.28 -0.14
C LEU A 35 -10.28 -5.08 -0.65
N GLU A 36 -10.21 -5.54 -1.90
CA GLU A 36 -11.06 -6.57 -2.48
C GLU A 36 -10.18 -7.64 -3.15
N ILE A 37 -10.20 -8.86 -2.61
CA ILE A 37 -9.31 -9.95 -3.05
C ILE A 37 -10.11 -11.24 -3.13
N ASP A 38 -10.25 -11.80 -4.32
CA ASP A 38 -11.00 -13.05 -4.53
C ASP A 38 -10.34 -14.24 -3.84
N LEU A 39 -9.02 -14.33 -3.98
CA LEU A 39 -8.20 -15.42 -3.44
C LEU A 39 -6.86 -14.86 -2.94
N LEU A 40 -6.63 -14.95 -1.64
CA LEU A 40 -5.35 -14.65 -1.01
C LEU A 40 -4.76 -15.94 -0.44
N SER A 41 -3.55 -16.32 -0.87
CA SER A 41 -2.89 -17.50 -0.32
C SER A 41 -2.14 -17.15 0.97
N PRO A 42 -2.29 -17.95 2.05
CA PRO A 42 -1.75 -17.68 3.37
C PRO A 42 -0.24 -17.47 3.39
N GLY A 43 0.53 -18.24 2.62
CA GLY A 43 1.99 -18.27 2.76
C GLY A 43 2.43 -18.31 4.23
N ASP A 44 3.57 -17.68 4.53
CA ASP A 44 3.99 -17.38 5.92
C ASP A 44 3.33 -16.09 6.47
N GLY A 45 2.38 -15.53 5.72
CA GLY A 45 1.85 -14.19 5.87
C GLY A 45 0.44 -14.12 6.44
N ILE A 46 -0.18 -15.23 6.84
CA ILE A 46 -1.51 -15.23 7.46
C ILE A 46 -1.46 -16.12 8.69
N VAL A 47 -1.88 -15.57 9.83
CA VAL A 47 -2.00 -16.27 11.10
C VAL A 47 -3.47 -16.52 11.33
N THR A 48 -3.87 -17.79 11.37
CA THR A 48 -5.27 -18.18 11.61
C THR A 48 -5.40 -18.81 12.99
N ASP A 49 -6.58 -18.74 13.61
CA ASP A 49 -6.87 -19.41 14.90
C ASP A 49 -6.94 -20.96 14.79
N ARG A 50 -6.49 -21.53 13.66
CA ARG A 50 -6.51 -22.97 13.38
C ARG A 50 -5.55 -23.74 14.30
N HIS A 51 -6.10 -24.64 15.11
CA HIS A 51 -5.40 -25.77 15.69
C HIS A 51 -5.80 -27.08 14.96
N HIS A 52 -4.94 -27.57 14.06
CA HIS A 52 -4.91 -28.87 13.33
C HIS A 52 -6.20 -29.51 12.73
N ALA A 53 -6.11 -29.87 11.42
CA ALA A 53 -6.86 -30.83 10.57
C ALA A 53 -8.41 -30.68 10.47
N SER A 54 -9.00 -30.40 9.31
CA SER A 54 -9.26 -31.38 8.23
C SER A 54 -9.36 -30.72 6.83
N ALA A 55 -9.75 -31.48 5.79
CA ALA A 55 -9.63 -31.14 4.37
C ALA A 55 -10.89 -31.58 3.58
N ASP A 56 -12.09 -31.20 4.04
CA ASP A 56 -13.36 -31.60 3.39
C ASP A 56 -14.16 -30.39 2.86
N ARG A 57 -15.24 -30.71 2.12
CA ARG A 57 -16.00 -29.79 1.24
C ARG A 57 -16.75 -28.67 2.02
N TYR A 58 -16.96 -27.54 1.34
CA TYR A 58 -17.58 -26.33 1.86
C TYR A 58 -19.03 -26.52 2.35
N GLU A 59 -19.27 -26.31 3.64
CA GLU A 59 -20.58 -26.12 4.27
C GLU A 59 -20.58 -24.81 5.10
N ALA A 60 -21.63 -23.98 5.01
CA ALA A 60 -21.61 -22.62 5.58
C ALA A 60 -21.50 -22.60 7.13
N ASP A 61 -21.93 -23.67 7.78
CA ASP A 61 -21.84 -23.94 9.21
C ASP A 61 -20.64 -24.81 9.59
N ASP A 62 -19.76 -25.15 8.64
CA ASP A 62 -18.52 -25.85 8.93
C ASP A 62 -17.64 -24.97 9.83
N PRO A 63 -17.22 -25.47 11.00
CA PRO A 63 -16.27 -24.78 11.88
C PRO A 63 -15.00 -24.28 11.15
N MET A 64 -14.58 -24.94 10.07
CA MET A 64 -13.46 -24.50 9.25
C MET A 64 -13.73 -23.22 8.46
N ASN A 65 -14.97 -22.98 8.04
CA ASN A 65 -15.37 -21.75 7.34
C ASN A 65 -15.65 -20.60 8.31
N GLN A 66 -15.62 -20.86 9.63
CA GLN A 66 -15.76 -19.86 10.70
C GLN A 66 -14.40 -19.42 11.30
N ILE A 67 -13.28 -19.83 10.70
CA ILE A 67 -11.94 -19.49 11.19
C ILE A 67 -11.68 -17.99 11.01
N GLU A 68 -11.47 -17.30 12.13
CA GLU A 68 -10.94 -15.94 12.16
C GLU A 68 -9.41 -15.97 12.12
N GLY A 69 -8.80 -14.81 11.85
CA GLY A 69 -7.36 -14.70 11.85
C GLY A 69 -6.87 -13.30 11.51
N GLN A 70 -5.61 -13.22 11.11
CA GLN A 70 -4.92 -12.00 10.76
C GLN A 70 -4.07 -12.19 9.52
N ILE A 71 -4.18 -11.26 8.57
CA ILE A 71 -3.22 -11.07 7.49
C ILE A 71 -2.04 -10.30 8.07
N SER A 72 -0.85 -10.88 7.96
CA SER A 72 0.40 -10.36 8.50
C SER A 72 0.71 -8.97 7.91
N PRO A 73 1.13 -8.02 8.76
CA PRO A 73 1.54 -6.72 8.29
C PRO A 73 2.82 -6.79 7.45
N PHE A 74 3.63 -7.84 7.57
CA PHE A 74 4.88 -7.96 6.81
C PHE A 74 4.64 -8.20 5.32
N THR A 75 3.71 -9.09 4.97
CA THR A 75 3.35 -9.36 3.57
C THR A 75 2.78 -8.11 2.90
N LEU A 76 1.83 -7.45 3.56
CA LEU A 76 1.24 -6.19 3.09
C LEU A 76 2.29 -5.06 3.03
N SER A 77 3.20 -5.01 4.01
CA SER A 77 4.27 -4.01 4.06
C SER A 77 5.25 -4.15 2.90
N GLY A 78 5.71 -5.37 2.60
CA GLY A 78 6.66 -5.60 1.51
C GLY A 78 6.03 -5.26 0.15
N TRP A 79 4.78 -5.69 -0.05
CA TRP A 79 4.00 -5.39 -1.24
C TRP A 79 3.78 -3.88 -1.43
N LEU A 80 3.35 -3.16 -0.38
CA LEU A 80 3.19 -1.71 -0.44
C LEU A 80 4.53 -0.99 -0.68
N ARG A 81 5.61 -1.44 -0.04
CA ARG A 81 6.94 -0.87 -0.23
C ARG A 81 7.38 -1.02 -1.69
N HIS A 82 7.16 -2.19 -2.30
CA HIS A 82 7.45 -2.43 -3.71
C HIS A 82 6.70 -1.46 -4.62
N GLY A 83 5.40 -1.22 -4.38
CA GLY A 83 4.64 -0.19 -5.10
C GLY A 83 5.19 1.23 -4.92
N CYS A 84 5.66 1.56 -3.72
CA CYS A 84 6.31 2.86 -3.46
C CYS A 84 7.64 3.00 -4.21
N GLU A 85 8.42 1.93 -4.31
CA GLU A 85 9.68 1.90 -5.06
C GLU A 85 9.44 2.13 -6.55
N GLN A 86 8.44 1.44 -7.13
CA GLN A 86 8.05 1.62 -8.53
C GLN A 86 7.62 3.05 -8.84
N VAL A 87 6.82 3.68 -7.98
CA VAL A 87 6.41 5.08 -8.17
C VAL A 87 7.63 6.01 -8.26
N VAL A 88 8.62 5.82 -7.39
CA VAL A 88 9.86 6.62 -7.42
C VAL A 88 10.67 6.33 -8.68
N GLN A 89 10.78 5.07 -9.08
CA GLN A 89 11.52 4.65 -10.28
C GLN A 89 10.88 5.15 -11.58
N VAL A 90 9.56 5.08 -11.69
CA VAL A 90 8.79 5.64 -12.83
C VAL A 90 8.98 7.15 -12.93
N ALA A 91 9.15 7.85 -11.81
CA ALA A 91 9.48 9.26 -11.79
C ALA A 91 10.95 9.57 -12.19
N GLY A 92 11.76 8.56 -12.51
CA GLY A 92 13.17 8.71 -12.92
C GLY A 92 14.17 8.80 -11.77
N ALA A 93 13.71 8.60 -10.53
CA ALA A 93 14.55 8.57 -9.34
C ALA A 93 14.93 7.14 -8.95
N THR A 94 15.89 6.97 -8.03
CA THR A 94 16.26 5.62 -7.55
C THR A 94 15.65 5.31 -6.18
N ALA A 95 15.17 4.09 -5.94
CA ALA A 95 14.63 3.70 -4.64
C ALA A 95 15.72 3.14 -3.69
N CYS A 96 15.49 3.20 -2.38
CA CYS A 96 16.44 2.66 -1.40
C CYS A 96 16.38 1.13 -1.38
N HIS A 97 17.52 0.48 -1.57
CA HIS A 97 17.60 -0.99 -1.63
C HIS A 97 17.10 -1.66 -0.33
N PRO A 98 16.29 -2.75 -0.39
CA PRO A 98 15.82 -3.49 0.79
C PRO A 98 16.93 -4.16 1.61
N GLY A 99 17.84 -4.82 0.92
CA GLY A 99 18.91 -5.66 1.49
C GLY A 99 20.19 -4.88 1.77
N GLU A 100 20.98 -5.36 2.73
CA GLU A 100 22.35 -4.91 2.95
C GLU A 100 23.29 -5.50 1.88
N PRO A 101 24.41 -4.83 1.55
CA PRO A 101 25.48 -5.41 0.73
C PRO A 101 26.30 -6.43 1.54
N ASP A 102 25.67 -7.53 1.97
CA ASP A 102 26.36 -8.63 2.64
C ASP A 102 26.75 -9.76 1.66
N ALA A 103 27.56 -10.70 2.16
CA ALA A 103 28.09 -11.78 1.33
C ALA A 103 27.00 -12.70 0.74
N ASP A 104 25.79 -12.73 1.28
CA ASP A 104 24.72 -13.59 0.76
C ASP A 104 23.98 -12.92 -0.42
N TYR A 105 23.84 -11.59 -0.45
CA TYR A 105 23.34 -10.85 -1.62
C TYR A 105 24.40 -10.68 -2.73
N MET A 106 25.67 -10.56 -2.36
CA MET A 106 26.77 -10.40 -3.32
C MET A 106 27.18 -11.70 -4.02
N ARG A 107 26.76 -12.87 -3.52
CA ARG A 107 27.14 -14.20 -4.07
C ARG A 107 26.52 -14.56 -5.42
N ALA A 108 25.58 -13.75 -5.93
CA ALA A 108 24.82 -14.07 -7.14
C ALA A 108 24.64 -12.88 -8.10
N GLU A 109 25.46 -11.82 -8.01
CA GLU A 109 25.35 -10.59 -8.83
C GLU A 109 23.98 -9.87 -8.69
N THR A 110 23.10 -10.36 -7.82
CA THR A 110 21.75 -9.83 -7.56
C THR A 110 21.80 -8.37 -7.11
N TYR A 111 22.71 -8.05 -6.17
CA TYR A 111 22.82 -6.71 -5.62
C TYR A 111 23.18 -5.68 -6.70
N GLU A 112 24.18 -5.98 -7.53
CA GLU A 112 24.62 -5.10 -8.62
C GLU A 112 23.52 -4.91 -9.67
N ARG A 113 22.82 -5.99 -10.04
CA ARG A 113 21.66 -5.91 -10.95
C ARG A 113 20.55 -5.05 -10.37
N ASP A 114 20.27 -5.16 -9.08
CA ASP A 114 19.23 -4.35 -8.43
C ASP A 114 19.64 -2.87 -8.47
N LEU A 115 20.91 -2.53 -8.23
CA LEU A 115 21.39 -1.15 -8.41
C LEU A 115 21.19 -0.62 -9.84
N GLU A 116 21.52 -1.44 -10.85
CA GLU A 116 21.28 -1.11 -12.27
C GLU A 116 19.79 -0.99 -12.61
N SER A 117 18.92 -1.63 -11.83
CA SER A 117 17.46 -1.64 -12.01
C SER A 117 16.75 -0.49 -11.28
N GLY A 118 17.48 0.55 -10.87
CA GLY A 118 16.90 1.76 -10.28
C GLY A 118 16.89 1.76 -8.75
N TYR A 119 17.78 1.01 -8.11
CA TYR A 119 18.03 1.12 -6.68
C TYR A 119 19.35 1.86 -6.40
N HIS A 120 19.42 2.59 -5.29
CA HIS A 120 20.68 3.06 -4.73
C HIS A 120 21.08 2.22 -3.52
N GLU A 121 22.38 2.18 -3.22
CA GLU A 121 22.90 1.46 -2.06
C GLU A 121 22.17 1.86 -0.78
N LYS A 122 21.81 0.84 0.00
CA LYS A 122 21.08 1.03 1.25
C LYS A 122 21.84 1.98 2.18
N GLY A 123 21.23 3.11 2.49
CA GLY A 123 21.82 4.14 3.36
C GLY A 123 22.65 5.21 2.69
N ALA A 124 22.94 5.10 1.40
CA ALA A 124 23.60 6.17 0.66
C ALA A 124 22.79 7.49 0.72
N CYS A 125 21.46 7.41 0.77
CA CYS A 125 20.58 8.59 0.82
C CYS A 125 20.66 9.41 2.12
N LEU A 126 21.27 8.89 3.19
CA LEU A 126 21.43 9.61 4.46
C LEU A 126 22.54 10.67 4.46
N ASN A 127 23.49 10.57 3.53
CA ASN A 127 24.67 11.43 3.53
C ASN A 127 24.39 12.82 2.94
N GLU A 128 23.37 12.95 2.09
CA GLU A 128 23.07 14.16 1.31
C GLU A 128 21.83 14.90 1.83
N HIS A 129 20.88 14.19 2.45
CA HIS A 129 19.66 14.76 3.03
C HIS A 129 19.42 14.18 4.43
N GLY A 130 19.16 15.05 5.41
CA GLY A 130 19.00 14.62 6.81
C GLY A 130 17.88 13.60 7.07
N ASP A 131 16.88 13.54 6.18
CA ASP A 131 15.76 12.61 6.24
C ASP A 131 15.87 11.44 5.23
N GLY A 132 16.91 11.40 4.39
CA GLY A 132 17.07 10.38 3.34
C GLY A 132 16.03 10.46 2.20
N CYS A 133 15.99 9.42 1.37
CA CYS A 133 14.95 9.30 0.32
C CYS A 133 13.57 9.04 0.95
N VAL A 134 12.49 9.39 0.23
CA VAL A 134 11.11 9.29 0.76
C VAL A 134 10.71 7.86 1.17
N VAL A 135 11.17 6.83 0.44
CA VAL A 135 10.91 5.42 0.78
C VAL A 135 11.59 5.05 2.10
N TYR A 136 12.84 5.46 2.29
CA TYR A 136 13.55 5.22 3.54
C TYR A 136 12.90 5.97 4.71
N ASP A 137 12.56 7.25 4.55
CA ASP A 137 11.95 8.06 5.61
C ASP A 137 10.61 7.45 6.08
N LEU A 138 9.81 6.95 5.12
CA LEU A 138 8.52 6.33 5.41
C LEU A 138 8.64 4.94 6.06
N PHE A 139 9.49 4.07 5.52
CA PHE A 139 9.56 2.67 5.95
C PHE A 139 10.60 2.40 7.04
N GLY A 140 11.64 3.22 7.14
CA GLY A 140 12.82 3.06 7.99
C GLY A 140 13.67 1.86 7.59
N GLY A 141 14.50 1.37 8.53
CA GLY A 141 15.07 0.02 8.43
C GLY A 141 16.57 -0.14 8.69
N PHE A 142 17.29 0.92 9.09
CA PHE A 142 18.70 0.86 9.54
C PHE A 142 19.12 2.21 10.15
N GLY A 143 20.20 2.24 10.94
CA GLY A 143 20.75 3.49 11.53
C GLY A 143 19.97 4.08 12.70
N ASP A 144 19.29 3.25 13.50
CA ASP A 144 18.44 3.64 14.64
C ASP A 144 17.27 4.59 14.31
N GLN A 145 16.94 4.77 13.03
CA GLN A 145 15.76 5.53 12.61
C GLN A 145 14.55 4.61 12.38
N PRO A 146 13.52 4.65 13.25
CA PRO A 146 12.30 3.89 13.02
C PRO A 146 11.49 4.51 11.89
N GLY A 147 10.91 3.66 11.04
CA GLY A 147 10.00 4.13 9.99
C GLY A 147 8.81 4.91 10.54
N LYS A 148 8.34 5.86 9.73
CA LYS A 148 7.23 6.76 10.07
C LYS A 148 5.86 6.20 9.71
N LEU A 149 5.79 5.04 9.05
CA LEU A 149 4.55 4.31 8.77
C LEU A 149 4.29 3.18 9.77
N LEU A 150 3.20 3.28 10.53
CA LEU A 150 2.67 2.17 11.31
C LEU A 150 1.71 1.34 10.44
N ARG A 151 2.06 0.07 10.26
CA ARG A 151 1.35 -0.91 9.43
C ARG A 151 0.70 -1.94 10.34
N ARG A 152 -0.62 -1.87 10.53
CA ARG A 152 -1.33 -2.83 11.39
C ARG A 152 -1.60 -4.14 10.63
N PRO A 153 -1.64 -5.31 11.30
CA PRO A 153 -2.25 -6.49 10.70
C PRO A 153 -3.70 -6.21 10.30
N VAL A 154 -4.21 -6.96 9.32
CA VAL A 154 -5.64 -6.97 9.00
C VAL A 154 -6.27 -8.16 9.67
N SER A 155 -7.01 -7.94 10.76
CA SER A 155 -7.84 -9.01 11.31
C SER A 155 -8.99 -9.31 10.36
N PHE A 156 -9.36 -10.58 10.23
CA PHE A 156 -10.48 -10.97 9.40
C PHE A 156 -11.46 -11.88 10.14
N SER A 157 -12.72 -11.79 9.74
CA SER A 157 -13.80 -12.65 10.21
C SER A 157 -14.70 -13.06 9.04
N PRO A 158 -15.19 -14.31 8.98
CA PRO A 158 -16.19 -14.71 8.00
C PRO A 158 -17.58 -14.14 8.33
N ILE A 159 -17.76 -13.58 9.53
CA ILE A 159 -19.01 -12.97 9.96
C ILE A 159 -18.91 -11.45 9.82
N ARG A 160 -19.48 -10.90 8.74
CA ARG A 160 -19.43 -9.46 8.42
C ARG A 160 -19.77 -8.52 9.59
N ARG A 161 -20.72 -8.87 10.45
CA ARG A 161 -21.11 -8.02 11.60
C ARG A 161 -20.01 -7.86 12.66
N ASN A 162 -19.00 -8.73 12.63
CA ASN A 162 -17.82 -8.68 13.51
C ASN A 162 -16.72 -7.78 12.92
N VAL A 163 -16.82 -7.37 11.66
CA VAL A 163 -15.80 -6.59 10.95
C VAL A 163 -15.98 -5.09 11.22
N ASP A 164 -14.94 -4.45 11.74
CA ASP A 164 -14.86 -3.00 11.90
C ASP A 164 -13.82 -2.40 10.93
N VAL A 165 -14.29 -1.92 9.78
CA VAL A 165 -13.45 -1.28 8.75
C VAL A 165 -12.72 -0.01 9.23
N LEU A 166 -13.06 0.57 10.39
CA LEU A 166 -12.26 1.67 10.96
C LEU A 166 -11.05 1.19 11.77
N LYS A 167 -10.98 -0.10 12.07
CA LYS A 167 -9.84 -0.73 12.74
C LYS A 167 -8.87 -1.38 11.76
N GLY A 168 -9.18 -1.41 10.47
CA GLY A 168 -8.38 -2.12 9.48
C GLY A 168 -8.70 -3.61 9.47
N GLU A 169 -9.98 -3.96 9.47
CA GLU A 169 -10.46 -5.33 9.49
C GLU A 169 -11.17 -5.66 8.16
N ALA A 170 -11.25 -6.94 7.85
CA ALA A 170 -11.88 -7.44 6.63
C ALA A 170 -12.85 -8.60 6.88
N GLU A 171 -13.89 -8.68 6.06
CA GLU A 171 -14.60 -9.93 5.86
C GLU A 171 -13.70 -10.85 5.05
N ALA A 172 -13.51 -12.11 5.47
CA ALA A 172 -12.83 -13.11 4.66
C ALA A 172 -13.22 -14.53 5.11
N HIS A 173 -13.18 -15.47 4.16
CA HIS A 173 -13.58 -16.85 4.40
C HIS A 173 -12.40 -17.78 4.18
N TYR A 174 -11.99 -18.48 5.22
CA TYR A 174 -10.98 -19.52 5.09
C TYR A 174 -11.55 -20.71 4.31
N ARG A 175 -10.83 -21.22 3.30
CA ARG A 175 -11.23 -22.40 2.53
C ARG A 175 -10.03 -23.12 1.91
N GLN A 176 -10.18 -24.41 1.62
CA GLN A 176 -9.25 -25.13 0.76
C GLN A 176 -9.79 -25.15 -0.67
N VAL A 177 -8.96 -24.76 -1.63
CA VAL A 177 -9.30 -24.75 -3.06
C VAL A 177 -8.38 -25.70 -3.81
N SER A 178 -8.94 -26.46 -4.75
CA SER A 178 -8.18 -27.26 -5.72
C SER A 178 -8.09 -26.52 -7.04
N ASN A 179 -6.88 -26.22 -7.51
CA ASN A 179 -6.66 -25.54 -8.79
C ASN A 179 -5.37 -25.99 -9.48
N GLN A 180 -5.24 -25.66 -10.77
CA GLN A 180 -4.01 -25.87 -11.52
C GLN A 180 -2.98 -24.79 -11.18
N VAL A 181 -1.78 -25.22 -10.80
CA VAL A 181 -0.60 -24.38 -10.72
C VAL A 181 -0.05 -24.21 -12.13
N ARG A 182 0.08 -22.96 -12.58
CA ARG A 182 0.56 -22.59 -13.92
C ARG A 182 2.03 -22.18 -13.91
N SER A 183 2.68 -22.26 -15.07
CA SER A 183 4.05 -21.75 -15.23
C SER A 183 4.12 -20.23 -15.09
N ARG A 184 5.30 -19.75 -14.67
CA ARG A 184 5.64 -18.33 -14.54
C ARG A 184 6.42 -17.80 -15.72
N ASN A 185 7.04 -18.68 -16.49
CA ASN A 185 7.89 -18.25 -17.58
C ASN A 185 6.97 -17.75 -18.69
N GLU A 186 7.29 -16.57 -19.22
CA GLU A 186 6.55 -15.98 -20.33
C GLU A 186 6.53 -16.93 -21.55
N GLU A 187 7.65 -17.62 -21.80
CA GLU A 187 7.79 -18.63 -22.85
C GLU A 187 6.80 -19.80 -22.74
N ASP A 188 6.39 -20.14 -21.51
CA ASP A 188 5.46 -21.23 -21.24
C ASP A 188 3.99 -20.77 -21.35
N GLY A 189 3.70 -19.48 -21.58
CA GLY A 189 2.34 -18.97 -21.80
C GLY A 189 1.33 -19.28 -20.69
N GLY A 190 1.79 -19.60 -19.47
CA GLY A 190 0.93 -20.00 -18.36
C GLY A 190 0.38 -21.43 -18.47
N GLU A 191 1.08 -22.33 -19.16
CA GLU A 191 0.74 -23.76 -19.25
C GLU A 191 0.57 -24.40 -17.86
N PRO A 192 -0.41 -25.30 -17.66
CA PRO A 192 -0.60 -26.01 -16.41
C PRO A 192 0.57 -26.94 -16.08
N LEU A 193 1.16 -26.78 -14.89
CA LEU A 193 2.27 -27.62 -14.41
C LEU A 193 1.78 -28.81 -13.58
N ARG A 194 0.83 -28.58 -12.67
CA ARG A 194 0.26 -29.61 -11.78
C ARG A 194 -1.05 -29.15 -11.15
N GLN A 195 -1.87 -30.10 -10.74
CA GLN A 195 -2.96 -29.83 -9.80
C GLN A 195 -2.40 -29.69 -8.38
N ALA A 196 -2.95 -28.77 -7.59
CA ALA A 196 -2.64 -28.68 -6.16
C ALA A 196 -3.89 -28.28 -5.37
N ASP A 197 -3.93 -28.70 -4.12
CA ASP A 197 -4.89 -28.19 -3.14
C ASP A 197 -4.17 -27.19 -2.25
N ARG A 198 -4.75 -26.01 -2.06
CA ARG A 198 -4.19 -24.95 -1.21
C ARG A 198 -5.25 -24.36 -0.31
N ASP A 199 -4.84 -24.11 0.93
CA ASP A 199 -5.55 -23.22 1.81
C ASP A 199 -5.47 -21.79 1.26
N VAL A 200 -6.59 -21.07 1.30
CA VAL A 200 -6.76 -19.69 0.83
C VAL A 200 -7.74 -18.93 1.73
N LEU A 201 -7.56 -17.62 1.84
CA LEU A 201 -8.63 -16.71 2.22
C LEU A 201 -9.37 -16.29 0.97
N GLY A 202 -10.66 -16.58 0.93
CA GLY A 202 -11.55 -16.16 -0.14
C GLY A 202 -12.32 -14.90 0.21
N ASN A 203 -12.62 -14.11 -0.83
CA ASN A 203 -13.52 -12.95 -0.77
C ASN A 203 -13.12 -11.97 0.34
N VAL A 204 -11.84 -11.60 0.40
CA VAL A 204 -11.36 -10.60 1.36
C VAL A 204 -11.96 -9.25 0.96
N GLU A 205 -12.80 -8.66 1.82
CA GLU A 205 -13.40 -7.33 1.61
C GLU A 205 -13.28 -6.51 2.90
N GLY A 206 -12.58 -5.38 2.86
CA GLY A 206 -12.47 -4.50 4.03
C GLY A 206 -11.39 -3.45 3.88
N THR A 207 -10.74 -3.11 4.99
CA THR A 207 -9.68 -2.10 4.98
C THR A 207 -8.39 -2.58 5.61
N TRP A 208 -7.29 -2.02 5.14
CA TRP A 208 -6.01 -2.01 5.83
C TRP A 208 -5.71 -0.60 6.35
N LYS A 209 -5.48 -0.50 7.66
CA LYS A 209 -5.24 0.78 8.33
C LYS A 209 -3.76 1.08 8.46
N LEU A 210 -3.32 2.06 7.68
CA LEU A 210 -2.00 2.67 7.78
C LEU A 210 -2.08 3.91 8.68
N THR A 211 -1.12 4.11 9.58
CA THR A 211 -1.04 5.36 10.37
C THR A 211 0.33 6.00 10.19
N LEU A 212 0.33 7.25 9.77
CA LEU A 212 1.53 8.08 9.73
C LEU A 212 1.86 8.54 11.15
N ARG A 213 3.03 8.17 11.67
CA ARG A 213 3.55 8.64 12.97
C ARG A 213 3.96 10.11 12.90
N GLU A 214 4.36 10.54 11.71
CA GLU A 214 4.64 11.91 11.36
C GLU A 214 3.89 12.22 10.06
N LEU A 215 3.00 13.21 10.11
CA LEU A 215 2.19 13.57 8.96
C LEU A 215 2.96 14.56 8.08
N LYS A 216 3.49 14.03 6.97
CA LYS A 216 4.11 14.80 5.89
C LYS A 216 3.31 14.62 4.60
N PRO A 217 3.09 15.68 3.80
CA PRO A 217 2.24 15.60 2.60
C PRO A 217 2.77 14.63 1.54
N GLU A 218 4.07 14.56 1.32
CA GLU A 218 4.70 13.64 0.38
C GLU A 218 4.52 12.16 0.77
N PHE A 219 4.32 11.84 2.05
CA PHE A 219 4.00 10.47 2.47
C PHE A 219 2.59 10.08 2.05
N VAL A 220 1.64 11.01 2.17
CA VAL A 220 0.28 10.80 1.66
C VAL A 220 0.33 10.66 0.14
N GLY A 221 1.07 11.53 -0.55
CA GLY A 221 1.30 11.44 -1.99
C GLY A 221 1.87 10.09 -2.42
N LEU A 222 2.92 9.61 -1.74
CA LEU A 222 3.54 8.32 -2.04
C LEU A 222 2.57 7.15 -1.86
N LEU A 223 1.81 7.14 -0.77
CA LEU A 223 0.83 6.08 -0.52
C LEU A 223 -0.31 6.10 -1.54
N LEU A 224 -0.75 7.28 -1.98
CA LEU A 224 -1.80 7.42 -3.00
C LEU A 224 -1.35 6.87 -4.35
N GLU A 225 -0.16 7.27 -4.80
CA GLU A 225 0.40 6.82 -6.08
C GLU A 225 0.76 5.32 -6.01
N ALA A 226 1.33 4.85 -4.89
CA ALA A 226 1.70 3.44 -4.75
C ALA A 226 0.48 2.51 -4.76
N VAL A 227 -0.59 2.86 -4.04
CA VAL A 227 -1.83 2.06 -4.06
C VAL A 227 -2.46 2.10 -5.45
N SER A 228 -2.49 3.25 -6.11
CA SER A 228 -3.00 3.37 -7.49
C SER A 228 -2.17 2.56 -8.49
N PHE A 229 -0.85 2.53 -8.33
CA PHE A 229 0.05 1.72 -9.15
C PHE A 229 -0.24 0.23 -8.95
N LEU A 230 -0.32 -0.23 -7.70
CA LEU A 230 -0.56 -1.63 -7.37
C LEU A 230 -1.93 -2.13 -7.85
N ASP A 231 -2.96 -1.29 -7.82
CA ASP A 231 -4.28 -1.60 -8.38
C ASP A 231 -4.22 -1.76 -9.90
N ALA A 232 -3.58 -0.81 -10.58
CA ALA A 232 -3.45 -0.79 -12.04
C ALA A 232 -2.62 -1.96 -12.61
N HIS A 233 -1.73 -2.55 -11.80
CA HIS A 233 -0.89 -3.68 -12.17
C HIS A 233 -1.26 -4.96 -11.37
N SER A 234 -2.49 -5.04 -10.87
CA SER A 234 -2.93 -6.12 -9.96
C SER A 234 -2.95 -7.52 -10.61
N ASP A 235 -3.07 -7.59 -11.95
CA ASP A 235 -2.99 -8.82 -12.73
C ASP A 235 -1.56 -9.21 -13.10
N GLU A 236 -0.60 -8.30 -12.98
CA GLU A 236 0.81 -8.56 -13.23
C GLU A 236 1.45 -9.37 -12.11
N PHE A 237 2.14 -10.44 -12.49
CA PHE A 237 2.70 -11.41 -11.55
C PHE A 237 3.62 -10.76 -10.51
N GLU A 238 4.37 -9.73 -10.88
CA GLU A 238 5.30 -9.06 -9.97
C GLU A 238 4.60 -8.37 -8.80
N PHE A 239 3.44 -7.78 -9.07
CA PHE A 239 2.69 -6.92 -8.15
C PHE A 239 1.54 -7.62 -7.43
N GLN A 240 1.34 -8.93 -7.64
CA GLN A 240 0.35 -9.69 -6.89
C GLN A 240 0.70 -9.82 -5.40
N LEU A 241 -0.31 -9.66 -4.55
CA LEU A 241 -0.20 -9.69 -3.10
C LEU A 241 -0.09 -11.13 -2.56
N GLY A 242 0.89 -11.35 -1.68
CA GLY A 242 1.04 -12.61 -0.97
C GLY A 242 1.69 -13.71 -1.80
N GLY A 243 1.46 -14.95 -1.39
CA GLY A 243 2.08 -16.13 -1.99
C GLY A 243 1.24 -16.79 -3.08
N ALA A 244 1.78 -17.87 -3.66
CA ALA A 244 1.06 -18.79 -4.56
C ALA A 244 0.45 -18.13 -5.81
N ARG A 245 1.05 -17.07 -6.32
CA ARG A 245 0.64 -16.35 -7.53
C ARG A 245 0.32 -17.27 -8.73
N ASN A 246 1.13 -18.30 -8.95
CA ASN A 246 0.92 -19.35 -9.98
C ASN A 246 -0.38 -20.16 -9.83
N PHE A 247 -1.01 -20.10 -8.66
CA PHE A 247 -2.27 -20.76 -8.34
C PHE A 247 -3.48 -19.86 -8.66
N GLY A 248 -3.25 -18.62 -9.12
CA GLY A 248 -4.28 -17.61 -9.35
C GLY A 248 -4.69 -16.85 -8.09
N ALA A 249 -3.82 -16.77 -7.08
CA ALA A 249 -4.04 -16.01 -5.87
C ALA A 249 -3.23 -14.70 -5.88
N GLY A 250 -3.72 -13.67 -5.19
CA GLY A 250 -3.00 -12.41 -4.98
C GLY A 250 -3.36 -11.26 -5.91
N ILE A 251 -4.28 -11.46 -6.85
CA ILE A 251 -4.89 -10.35 -7.61
C ILE A 251 -5.81 -9.60 -6.65
N ALA A 252 -5.48 -8.33 -6.40
CA ALA A 252 -6.13 -7.50 -5.39
C ALA A 252 -6.55 -6.17 -6.02
N ASN A 253 -7.85 -5.87 -5.96
CA ASN A 253 -8.34 -4.53 -6.23
C ASN A 253 -8.15 -3.70 -4.96
N VAL A 254 -7.48 -2.56 -5.08
CA VAL A 254 -7.10 -1.74 -3.94
C VAL A 254 -7.27 -0.26 -4.23
N TRP A 255 -7.67 0.49 -3.22
CA TRP A 255 -7.83 1.93 -3.37
C TRP A 255 -7.64 2.63 -2.05
N VAL A 256 -7.25 3.89 -2.06
CA VAL A 256 -7.27 4.71 -0.84
C VAL A 256 -8.68 5.23 -0.62
N ILE A 257 -9.26 4.94 0.55
CA ILE A 257 -10.54 5.52 0.97
C ILE A 257 -10.36 7.04 1.09
N ASN A 258 -11.27 7.80 0.48
CA ASN A 258 -11.21 9.26 0.46
C ASN A 258 -11.02 9.83 1.88
N PRO A 259 -9.89 10.50 2.16
CA PRO A 259 -9.63 11.05 3.49
C PRO A 259 -10.64 12.11 3.94
N LEU A 260 -11.45 12.70 3.05
CA LEU A 260 -12.52 13.64 3.41
C LEU A 260 -13.78 12.95 3.97
N TYR A 261 -13.85 11.62 3.89
CA TYR A 261 -14.98 10.87 4.43
C TYR A 261 -14.99 10.89 5.96
N SER A 262 -16.18 10.96 6.52
CA SER A 262 -16.43 10.69 7.93
C SER A 262 -16.39 9.18 8.20
N ASP A 263 -16.21 8.80 9.47
CA ASP A 263 -16.35 7.44 9.97
C ASP A 263 -17.61 6.70 9.49
N ARG A 264 -18.72 7.43 9.28
CA ARG A 264 -19.98 6.87 8.80
C ARG A 264 -19.94 6.60 7.29
N GLU A 265 -19.28 7.47 6.53
CA GLU A 265 -19.13 7.34 5.09
C GLU A 265 -18.15 6.19 4.77
N VAL A 266 -17.05 6.04 5.52
CA VAL A 266 -16.16 4.88 5.38
C VAL A 266 -16.91 3.56 5.59
N ARG A 267 -17.71 3.44 6.64
CA ARG A 267 -18.54 2.23 6.86
C ARG A 267 -19.58 2.01 5.75
N ARG A 268 -20.04 3.08 5.10
CA ARG A 268 -21.01 3.01 4.02
C ARG A 268 -20.40 2.45 2.73
N VAL A 269 -19.11 2.73 2.46
CA VAL A 269 -18.38 2.14 1.32
C VAL A 269 -18.50 0.62 1.33
N PHE A 270 -18.37 0.01 2.52
CA PHE A 270 -18.48 -1.43 2.73
C PHE A 270 -19.87 -1.85 3.23
N ASP A 271 -20.93 -1.15 2.85
CA ASP A 271 -22.31 -1.57 3.11
C ASP A 271 -23.02 -1.78 1.76
N ARG A 272 -23.03 -3.03 1.29
CA ARG A 272 -23.59 -3.41 -0.02
C ARG A 272 -25.07 -3.04 -0.19
N ALA A 273 -25.79 -2.75 0.90
CA ALA A 273 -27.19 -2.30 0.83
C ALA A 273 -27.35 -0.79 0.59
N LYS A 274 -26.24 -0.02 0.55
CA LYS A 274 -26.24 1.43 0.47
C LYS A 274 -25.42 1.93 -0.71
N ALA A 275 -26.04 2.73 -1.57
CA ALA A 275 -25.34 3.48 -2.62
C ALA A 275 -24.58 4.68 -2.03
N THR A 276 -23.64 5.27 -2.78
CA THR A 276 -23.01 6.56 -2.47
C THR A 276 -24.06 7.66 -2.26
N THR A 277 -23.74 8.66 -1.45
CA THR A 277 -24.59 9.85 -1.28
C THR A 277 -24.03 11.02 -2.08
N SER A 278 -24.84 12.02 -2.40
CA SER A 278 -24.37 13.23 -3.09
C SER A 278 -23.29 13.98 -2.31
N ALA A 279 -23.31 13.91 -0.98
CA ALA A 279 -22.25 14.50 -0.15
C ALA A 279 -20.92 13.74 -0.27
N MET A 280 -20.95 12.42 -0.43
CA MET A 280 -19.75 11.63 -0.72
C MET A 280 -19.22 11.95 -2.12
N GLU A 281 -20.11 12.07 -3.11
CA GLU A 281 -19.74 12.41 -4.48
C GLU A 281 -19.08 13.80 -4.58
N GLU A 282 -19.60 14.79 -3.85
CA GLU A 282 -18.97 16.12 -3.75
C GLU A 282 -17.57 16.03 -3.13
N LYS A 283 -17.41 15.25 -2.05
CA LYS A 283 -16.10 15.01 -1.43
C LYS A 283 -15.16 14.27 -2.36
N ASP A 284 -15.65 13.34 -3.18
CA ASP A 284 -14.81 12.64 -4.16
C ASP A 284 -14.30 13.57 -5.24
N GLU A 285 -15.14 14.51 -5.68
CA GLU A 285 -14.71 15.52 -6.65
C GLU A 285 -13.70 16.50 -6.05
N VAL A 286 -13.95 17.04 -4.87
CA VAL A 286 -13.01 17.93 -4.15
C VAL A 286 -11.69 17.19 -3.88
N TRP A 287 -11.76 15.93 -3.45
CA TRP A 287 -10.58 15.11 -3.23
C TRP A 287 -9.76 14.93 -4.51
N ARG A 288 -10.42 14.54 -5.61
CA ARG A 288 -9.77 14.25 -6.89
C ARG A 288 -9.15 15.49 -7.54
N SER A 289 -9.89 16.60 -7.55
CA SER A 289 -9.54 17.79 -8.32
C SER A 289 -8.68 18.80 -7.55
N GLU A 290 -8.85 18.88 -6.22
CA GLU A 290 -8.22 19.93 -5.41
C GLU A 290 -7.26 19.38 -4.35
N CYS A 291 -7.56 18.25 -3.69
CA CYS A 291 -6.74 17.79 -2.56
C CYS A 291 -5.62 16.82 -2.98
N ARG A 292 -5.95 15.76 -3.73
CA ARG A 292 -5.00 14.73 -4.18
C ARG A 292 -3.82 15.33 -4.97
N PRO A 293 -4.01 16.28 -5.91
CA PRO A 293 -2.90 16.85 -6.67
C PRO A 293 -1.85 17.52 -5.80
N GLU A 294 -2.25 18.15 -4.69
CA GLU A 294 -1.36 18.84 -3.75
C GLU A 294 -0.40 17.87 -3.05
N PHE A 295 -0.93 16.74 -2.57
CA PHE A 295 -0.11 15.67 -1.96
C PHE A 295 0.85 15.03 -2.98
N VAL A 296 0.40 14.85 -4.23
CA VAL A 296 1.24 14.33 -5.32
C VAL A 296 2.33 15.33 -5.71
N ARG A 297 2.02 16.63 -5.74
CA ARG A 297 3.01 17.68 -5.98
C ARG A 297 4.08 17.70 -4.89
N ALA A 298 3.68 17.53 -3.62
CA ALA A 298 4.63 17.41 -2.52
C ALA A 298 5.57 16.19 -2.67
N LEU A 299 5.03 15.05 -3.12
CA LEU A 299 5.87 13.89 -3.48
C LEU A 299 6.85 14.21 -4.60
N GLN A 300 6.38 14.78 -5.70
CA GLN A 300 7.22 15.12 -6.85
C GLN A 300 8.35 16.08 -6.46
N ALA A 301 8.03 17.12 -5.69
CA ALA A 301 9.03 18.05 -5.15
C ALA A 301 10.06 17.33 -4.28
N ARG A 302 9.62 16.39 -3.41
CA ARG A 302 10.55 15.61 -2.58
C ARG A 302 11.47 14.71 -3.41
N VAL A 303 10.94 14.07 -4.44
CA VAL A 303 11.71 13.18 -5.32
C VAL A 303 12.73 13.97 -6.14
N ALA A 304 12.31 15.09 -6.72
CA ALA A 304 13.17 15.93 -7.55
C ALA A 304 14.26 16.66 -6.76
N ALA A 305 13.96 17.13 -5.53
CA ALA A 305 14.96 17.75 -4.66
C ALA A 305 16.15 16.84 -4.32
N ARG A 306 15.98 15.52 -4.41
CA ARG A 306 17.03 14.54 -4.17
C ARG A 306 17.79 14.17 -5.43
N ASP A 307 17.09 13.80 -6.50
CA ASP A 307 17.74 13.24 -7.69
C ASP A 307 18.09 14.26 -8.77
N GLY A 308 17.72 15.55 -8.61
CA GLY A 308 18.22 16.72 -9.37
C GLY A 308 17.86 16.78 -10.86
N ASP A 309 17.78 15.64 -11.53
CA ASP A 309 17.49 15.43 -12.95
C ASP A 309 16.01 15.05 -13.19
N VAL A 310 15.19 15.00 -12.13
CA VAL A 310 13.75 14.75 -12.24
C VAL A 310 13.01 16.08 -12.46
N PRO A 311 12.08 16.16 -13.43
CA PRO A 311 11.31 17.38 -13.68
C PRO A 311 10.57 17.85 -12.42
N MET A 312 10.82 19.09 -12.00
CA MET A 312 10.00 19.74 -10.99
C MET A 312 8.61 20.03 -11.55
N PRO A 313 7.53 19.86 -10.77
CA PRO A 313 6.22 20.37 -11.16
C PRO A 313 6.32 21.89 -11.29
N ASP A 314 5.94 22.43 -12.46
CA ASP A 314 6.09 23.85 -12.82
C ASP A 314 5.58 24.78 -11.70
N GLY A 315 6.52 25.29 -10.90
CA GLY A 315 6.28 26.45 -10.06
C GLY A 315 6.23 27.67 -10.96
N VAL A 316 5.09 28.36 -10.96
CA VAL A 316 4.92 29.66 -11.61
C VAL A 316 6.11 30.55 -11.27
N SER A 317 7.06 30.68 -12.20
CA SER A 317 8.12 31.67 -12.13
C SER A 317 7.53 33.01 -12.53
N GLY A 318 6.95 33.67 -11.54
CA GLY A 318 6.61 35.08 -11.64
C GLY A 318 7.87 35.92 -11.83
N GLY A 319 8.01 36.52 -13.01
CA GLY A 319 8.52 37.88 -13.15
C GLY A 319 9.92 38.04 -13.75
N GLY A 320 9.96 38.75 -14.87
CA GLY A 320 11.19 39.30 -15.42
C GLY A 320 10.97 40.06 -16.72
N SER A 321 10.10 41.08 -16.72
CA SER A 321 10.12 42.09 -17.78
C SER A 321 11.49 42.79 -17.80
N ALA A 322 12.11 42.81 -18.97
CA ALA A 322 12.97 43.89 -19.46
C ALA A 322 12.88 43.90 -21.00
#